data_AF-A0A653NPC7-F1
#
_entry.id   AF-A0A653NPC7-F1
#
_cell.length_a   1.000
_cell.length_b   1.000
_cell.length_c   1.000
_cell.angle_alpha   90.00
_cell.angle_beta   90.00
_cell.angle_gamma   90.00
#
_symmetry.space_group_name_H-M   'P 1'
#
loop_
_entity.id
_entity.type
_entity.pdbx_description
1 polymer ?
#
loop_
_entity_poly.entity_id
_entity_poly.type
_entity_poly.pdbx_seq_one_letter_code
_entity_poly.pdbx_strand_id
1 'polypeptide(L)' 'MKEFKVKIWVGGRRSEVNVKATNGTSAMSVAKRLFPDARVITAQQLK' A
#
# COMPACT_ATOMS: atom_id res chain seq x y z
N MET A 1 11.33 -9.79 -5.65
CA MET A 1 10.33 -8.82 -5.16
C MET A 1 9.23 -9.58 -4.46
N LYS A 2 8.68 -9.02 -3.37
CA LYS A 2 7.64 -9.65 -2.55
C LYS A 2 6.32 -8.90 -2.76
N GLU A 3 5.20 -9.59 -2.59
CA GLU A 3 3.90 -8.92 -2.56
C GLU A 3 3.58 -8.40 -1.17
N PHE A 4 3.00 -7.22 -1.12
CA PHE A 4 2.54 -6.56 0.09
C PHE A 4 1.09 -6.15 -0.09
N LYS A 5 0.26 -6.44 0.89
CA LYS A 5 -1.08 -5.87 1.01
C LYS A 5 -0.98 -4.56 1.79
N VAL A 6 -1.27 -3.46 1.12
CA VAL A 6 -1.22 -2.11 1.68
C VAL A 6 -2.65 -1.64 1.99
N LYS A 7 -2.91 -1.26 3.23
CA LYS A 7 -4.19 -0.68 3.65
C LYS A 7 -4.13 0.82 3.44
N ILE A 8 -5.10 1.36 2.70
CA ILE A 8 -5.20 2.78 2.36
C ILE A 8 -6.60 3.32 2.67
N TRP A 9 -6.72 4.61 2.93
CA TRP A 9 -8.00 5.33 2.92
C TRP A 9 -8.07 6.23 1.70
N VAL A 10 -9.09 6.08 0.86
CA VAL A 10 -9.35 6.93 -0.30
C VAL A 10 -10.67 7.65 -0.05
N GLY A 11 -10.65 8.98 0.08
CA GLY A 11 -11.87 9.77 0.27
C GLY A 11 -12.74 9.31 1.46
N GLY A 12 -12.13 8.89 2.57
CA GLY A 12 -12.86 8.38 3.73
C GLY A 12 -13.37 6.94 3.62
N ARG A 13 -12.98 6.19 2.57
CA ARG A 13 -13.22 4.75 2.44
C ARG A 13 -11.94 3.95 2.64
N ARG A 14 -12.00 2.92 3.48
CA ARG A 14 -10.89 2.00 3.69
C ARG A 14 -10.82 0.99 2.54
N SER A 15 -9.66 0.88 1.92
CA SER A 15 -9.37 -0.05 0.82
C SER A 15 -8.06 -0.78 1.07
N GLU A 16 -7.87 -1.93 0.42
CA GLU A 16 -6.64 -2.70 0.47
C GLU A 16 -6.12 -2.91 -0.96
N VAL A 17 -4.83 -2.67 -1.17
CA VAL A 17 -4.19 -2.80 -2.49
C VAL A 17 -2.99 -3.70 -2.42
N ASN A 18 -2.84 -4.60 -3.38
CA ASN A 18 -1.69 -5.48 -3.46
C ASN A 18 -0.60 -4.83 -4.31
N VAL A 19 0.62 -4.79 -3.78
CA VAL A 19 1.75 -4.08 -4.37
C VAL A 19 2.99 -4.95 -4.33
N LYS A 20 3.70 -5.07 -5.45
CA LYS A 20 4.99 -5.76 -5.52
C LYS A 20 6.10 -4.78 -5.16
N ALA A 21 6.87 -5.09 -4.11
CA ALA A 21 7.96 -4.24 -3.65
C ALA A 21 9.10 -5.05 -2.99
N THR A 22 10.21 -4.40 -2.69
CA THR A 22 11.37 -5.04 -2.04
C THR A 22 11.17 -5.17 -0.53
N ASN A 23 10.52 -4.20 0.10
CA ASN A 23 10.22 -4.14 1.53
C ASN A 23 8.91 -3.37 1.77
N GLY A 24 8.45 -3.32 3.03
CA GLY A 24 7.20 -2.65 3.41
C GLY A 24 7.19 -1.14 3.11
N THR A 25 8.31 -0.45 3.33
CA THR A 25 8.45 0.99 3.05
C THR A 25 8.30 1.29 1.56
N SER A 26 8.98 0.53 0.70
CA SER A 26 8.83 0.61 -0.75
C SER A 26 7.39 0.34 -1.18
N ALA A 27 6.70 -0.63 -0.56
CA ALA A 27 5.29 -0.91 -0.86
C ALA A 27 4.39 0.28 -0.53
N MET A 28 4.61 0.95 0.60
CA MET A 28 3.88 2.16 0.98
C MET A 28 4.15 3.32 0.00
N SER A 29 5.40 3.53 -0.41
CA SER A 29 5.76 4.56 -1.40
C SER A 29 5.11 4.30 -2.77
N VAL A 30 5.11 3.05 -3.22
CA VAL A 30 4.43 2.67 -4.48
C VAL A 30 2.92 2.86 -4.35
N ALA A 31 2.31 2.45 -3.24
CA ALA A 31 0.88 2.67 -2.99
C ALA A 31 0.53 4.17 -2.97
N LYS A 32 1.37 5.01 -2.35
CA LYS A 32 1.17 6.48 -2.33
C LYS A 32 1.34 7.11 -3.71
N ARG A 33 2.23 6.57 -4.55
CA ARG A 33 2.38 7.04 -5.94
C ARG A 33 1.18 6.67 -6.82
N LEU A 34 0.63 5.47 -6.64
CA LEU A 34 -0.56 5.01 -7.36
C LEU A 34 -1.83 5.72 -6.89
N PHE A 35 -1.92 5.99 -5.59
CA PHE A 35 -3.06 6.65 -4.97
C PHE A 35 -2.58 7.91 -4.20
N PRO A 36 -2.30 9.02 -4.91
CA PRO A 36 -1.73 10.23 -4.30
C PRO A 36 -2.65 10.85 -3.24
N ASP A 37 -3.97 10.77 -3.44
CA ASP A 37 -4.97 11.26 -2.49
C ASP A 37 -5.26 10.29 -1.35
N ALA A 38 -4.67 9.09 -1.39
CA ALA A 38 -4.90 8.10 -0.36
C ALA A 38 -4.00 8.32 0.86
N ARG A 39 -4.58 8.08 2.04
CA ARG A 39 -3.82 7.96 3.28
C ARG A 39 -3.39 6.52 3.47
N VAL A 40 -2.10 6.25 3.31
CA VAL A 40 -1.51 4.93 3.54
C VAL A 40 -1.44 4.67 5.05
N ILE A 41 -1.89 3.50 5.50
CA ILE A 41 -1.93 3.12 6.92
C ILE A 41 -0.84 2.11 7.24
N THR A 42 -0.86 0.96 6.55
CA THR A 42 0.01 -0.18 6.86
C THR A 42 0.36 -0.92 5.58
N ALA A 43 1.53 -1.53 5.52
CA ALA A 43 1.90 -2.52 4.52
C ALA A 43 2.21 -3.85 5.22
N GLN A 44 1.51 -4.92 4.83
CA GLN A 44 1.73 -6.26 5.35
C GLN A 44 2.29 -7.13 4.22
N GLN A 45 3.43 -7.79 4.46
CA GLN A 45 3.98 -8.72 3.48
C GLN A 45 3.03 -9.92 3.34
N LEU A 46 2.64 -10.23 2.10
CA LEU A 46 1.96 -11.47 1.77
C LEU A 46 3.03 -12.56 1.66
N LYS A 47 2.74 -13.71 2.29
CA LYS A 47 3.71 -14.79 2.52
C LYS A 47 4.03 -15.52 1.23
#